data_AF-A0A2D6K520-F1
#
_entry.id   AF-A0A2D6K520-F1
#
_cell.length_a   1.000
_cell.length_b   1.000
_cell.length_c   1.000
_cell.angle_alpha   90.00
_cell.angle_beta   90.00
_cell.angle_gamma   90.00
#
_symmetry.space_group_name_H-M   'P 1'
#
loop_
_entity.id
_entity.type
_entity.pdbx_description
1 polymer ?
#
loop_
_entity_poly.entity_id
_entity_poly.type
_entity_poly.pdbx_seq_one_letter_code
_entity_poly.pdbx_strand_id
1 'polypeptide(L)'
;MKPLRMFNEFVKKGIMRKKTPDFSRASSLIEEAERRKNFLTEISNKIEMSDENANYFIENVYDIVMELIRAKLFMDGFKSSGE
;
A
#
# COMPACT_ATOMS: atom_id res chain seq x y z
N MET A 1 -17.67 -13.76 -6.46
CA MET A 1 -16.87 -12.74 -5.73
C MET A 1 -16.91 -13.09 -4.24
N LYS A 2 -15.78 -13.12 -3.52
CA LYS A 2 -15.82 -13.35 -2.06
C LYS A 2 -16.40 -12.10 -1.37
N PRO A 3 -17.17 -12.24 -0.28
CA PRO A 3 -17.71 -11.09 0.44
C PRO A 3 -16.58 -10.23 1.01
N LEU A 4 -16.77 -8.91 0.95
CA LEU A 4 -15.87 -7.95 1.60
C LEU A 4 -15.90 -8.20 3.11
N ARG A 5 -14.74 -8.46 3.70
CA ARG A 5 -14.60 -8.71 5.14
C ARG A 5 -14.34 -7.41 5.89
N MET A 6 -14.88 -7.29 7.10
CA MET A 6 -14.59 -6.16 7.98
C MET A 6 -13.18 -6.27 8.56
N PHE A 7 -12.48 -5.13 8.76
CA PHE A 7 -11.11 -5.11 9.31
C PHE A 7 -10.98 -5.92 10.62
N ASN A 8 -11.96 -5.77 11.51
CA ASN A 8 -12.01 -6.48 12.79
C ASN A 8 -12.01 -8.01 12.65
N GLU A 9 -12.47 -8.56 11.53
CA GLU A 9 -12.38 -10.00 11.28
C GLU A 9 -10.94 -10.47 11.09
N PHE A 10 -10.08 -9.64 10.50
CA PHE A 10 -8.67 -9.95 10.31
C PHE A 10 -7.90 -9.88 11.64
N VAL A 11 -8.28 -8.95 12.52
CA VAL A 11 -7.77 -8.90 13.90
C VAL A 11 -8.19 -10.16 14.67
N LYS A 12 -9.48 -10.54 14.62
CA LYS A 12 -9.99 -11.75 15.28
C LYS A 12 -9.33 -13.04 14.78
N LYS A 13 -9.01 -13.13 13.49
CA LYS A 13 -8.32 -14.27 12.88
C LYS A 13 -6.81 -14.30 13.12
N GLY A 14 -6.25 -13.30 13.84
CA GLY A 14 -4.82 -13.20 14.12
C GLY A 14 -3.96 -12.82 12.91
N ILE A 15 -4.59 -12.44 11.80
CA ILE A 15 -3.92 -11.96 10.57
C ILE A 15 -3.36 -10.55 10.81
N MET A 16 -4.08 -9.73 11.57
CA MET A 16 -3.63 -8.42 12.03
C MET A 16 -3.40 -8.46 13.53
N ARG A 17 -2.24 -7.97 13.98
CA ARG A 17 -1.85 -7.92 15.40
C ARG A 17 -1.65 -6.48 15.84
N LYS A 18 -2.04 -6.17 17.06
CA LYS A 18 -1.76 -4.86 17.67
C LYS A 18 -0.27 -4.72 17.97
N LYS A 19 0.26 -3.50 17.78
CA LYS A 19 1.61 -3.04 18.13
C LYS A 19 1.49 -1.59 18.63
N THR A 20 2.51 -1.09 19.30
CA THR A 20 2.67 0.35 19.47
C THR A 20 2.69 1.04 18.09
N PRO A 21 1.92 2.12 17.90
CA PRO A 21 1.99 2.94 16.70
C PRO A 21 3.43 3.32 16.34
N ASP A 22 3.74 3.28 15.06
CA ASP A 22 5.09 3.53 14.53
C ASP A 22 5.02 4.65 13.47
N PHE A 23 4.93 5.89 13.96
CA PHE A 23 4.79 7.06 13.09
C PHE A 23 6.02 7.30 12.20
N SER A 24 7.22 6.95 12.68
CA SER A 24 8.44 7.06 11.88
C SER A 24 8.38 6.15 10.65
N ARG A 25 8.01 4.87 10.85
CA ARG A 25 7.85 3.93 9.74
C ARG A 25 6.71 4.34 8.81
N ALA A 26 5.60 4.82 9.36
CA ALA A 26 4.48 5.31 8.56
C ALA A 26 4.88 6.50 7.66
N SER A 27 5.55 7.51 8.22
CA SER A 27 6.00 8.68 7.44
C SER A 27 6.95 8.27 6.32
N SER A 28 7.90 7.39 6.60
CA SER A 28 8.84 6.87 5.58
C SER A 28 8.11 6.18 4.41
N LEU A 29 7.07 5.40 4.68
CA LEU A 29 6.26 4.75 3.64
C LEU A 29 5.42 5.76 2.84
N ILE A 30 4.86 6.78 3.51
CA ILE A 30 4.11 7.83 2.82
C ILE A 30 5.01 8.61 1.87
N GLU A 31 6.21 9.00 2.32
CA GLU A 31 7.17 9.71 1.48
C GLU A 31 7.61 8.87 0.27
N GLU A 32 7.85 7.57 0.45
CA GLU A 32 8.20 6.66 -0.64
C GLU A 32 7.05 6.51 -1.65
N ALA A 33 5.83 6.29 -1.16
CA ALA A 33 4.64 6.19 -2.00
C ALA A 33 4.42 7.47 -2.83
N GLU A 34 4.66 8.64 -2.23
CA GLU A 34 4.53 9.93 -2.91
C GLU A 34 5.62 10.14 -3.96
N ARG A 35 6.88 9.77 -3.68
CA ARG A 35 7.96 9.76 -4.68
C ARG A 35 7.63 8.86 -5.86
N ARG A 36 7.18 7.63 -5.60
CA ARG A 36 6.81 6.63 -6.62
C ARG A 36 5.64 7.11 -7.47
N LYS A 37 4.61 7.68 -6.86
CA LYS A 37 3.47 8.27 -7.57
C LYS A 37 3.93 9.38 -8.53
N ASN A 38 4.76 10.29 -8.06
CA ASN A 38 5.25 11.41 -8.87
C ASN A 38 6.05 10.90 -10.07
N PHE A 39 6.94 9.94 -9.85
CA PHE A 39 7.72 9.31 -10.91
C PHE A 39 6.83 8.55 -11.92
N LEU A 40 5.87 7.75 -11.45
CA LEU A 40 4.96 7.02 -12.32
C LEU A 40 4.11 7.96 -13.18
N THR A 41 3.67 9.09 -12.60
CA THR A 41 2.96 10.15 -13.32
C THR A 41 3.83 10.79 -14.39
N GLU A 42 5.11 11.04 -14.09
CA GLU A 42 6.06 11.57 -15.06
C GLU A 42 6.27 10.59 -16.23
N ILE A 43 6.41 9.30 -15.93
CA ILE A 43 6.54 8.26 -16.95
C ILE A 43 5.27 8.14 -17.79
N SER A 44 4.09 8.10 -17.18
CA SER A 44 2.82 7.96 -17.93
C SER A 44 2.55 9.12 -18.87
N ASN A 45 3.11 10.30 -18.56
CA ASN A 45 3.01 11.47 -19.44
C ASN A 45 4.04 11.45 -20.59
N LYS A 46 5.13 10.68 -20.45
CA LYS A 46 6.21 10.59 -21.45
C LYS A 46 6.09 9.37 -22.35
N ILE A 47 5.54 8.28 -21.84
CA ILE A 47 5.39 7.00 -22.52
C ILE A 47 3.90 6.76 -22.67
N GLU A 48 3.43 6.67 -23.92
CA GLU A 48 2.04 6.28 -24.17
C GLU A 48 1.77 4.88 -23.63
N MET A 49 0.60 4.71 -23.01
CA MET A 49 0.17 3.43 -22.48
C MET A 49 -0.16 2.50 -23.64
N SER A 50 0.38 1.29 -23.59
CA SER A 50 0.16 0.22 -24.57
C SER A 50 -0.15 -1.09 -23.84
N ASP A 51 -0.63 -2.08 -24.58
CA ASP A 51 -0.94 -3.39 -24.01
C ASP A 51 0.31 -4.06 -23.40
N GLU A 52 1.50 -3.78 -23.94
CA GLU A 52 2.78 -4.31 -23.44
C GLU A 52 3.22 -3.68 -22.11
N ASN A 53 2.81 -2.43 -21.82
CA ASN A 53 3.24 -1.71 -20.63
C ASN A 53 2.13 -1.47 -19.59
N ALA A 54 0.86 -1.74 -19.92
CA ALA A 54 -0.28 -1.49 -19.04
C ALA A 54 -0.13 -2.20 -17.69
N ASN A 55 0.33 -3.46 -17.68
CA ASN A 55 0.54 -4.23 -16.46
C ASN A 55 1.60 -3.59 -15.55
N TYR A 56 2.65 -3.01 -16.12
CA TYR A 56 3.68 -2.31 -15.35
C TYR A 56 3.07 -1.13 -14.57
N PHE A 57 2.22 -0.31 -15.22
CA PHE A 57 1.56 0.80 -14.52
C PHE A 57 0.62 0.31 -13.41
N ILE A 58 -0.16 -0.74 -13.67
CA ILE A 58 -1.08 -1.31 -12.68
C ILE A 58 -0.32 -1.84 -11.46
N GLU A 59 0.75 -2.58 -11.67
CA GLU A 59 1.59 -3.13 -10.58
C GLU A 59 2.19 -2.02 -9.73
N ASN A 60 2.72 -0.95 -10.36
CA ASN A 60 3.26 0.18 -9.62
C ASN A 60 2.19 0.92 -8.80
N VAL A 61 0.98 1.13 -9.36
CA VAL A 61 -0.13 1.73 -8.61
C VAL A 61 -0.54 0.84 -7.44
N TYR A 62 -0.60 -0.47 -7.64
CA TYR A 62 -0.90 -1.43 -6.58
C TYR A 62 0.11 -1.33 -5.44
N ASP A 63 1.40 -1.31 -5.75
CA ASP A 63 2.45 -1.20 -4.74
C ASP A 63 2.36 0.11 -3.94
N ILE A 64 2.13 1.25 -4.61
CA ILE A 64 1.90 2.55 -3.97
C ILE A 64 0.72 2.49 -3.00
N VAL A 65 -0.40 1.90 -3.42
CA VAL A 65 -1.59 1.74 -2.56
C VAL A 65 -1.27 0.83 -1.36
N MET A 66 -0.52 -0.25 -1.58
CA MET A 66 -0.12 -1.15 -0.50
C MET A 66 0.82 -0.49 0.51
N GLU A 67 1.74 0.37 0.07
CA GLU A 67 2.60 1.18 0.94
C GLU A 67 1.77 2.12 1.83
N LEU A 68 0.77 2.81 1.25
CA LEU A 68 -0.12 3.71 1.99
C LEU A 68 -1.01 2.95 2.99
N ILE A 69 -1.53 1.77 2.61
CA ILE A 69 -2.28 0.91 3.53
C ILE A 69 -1.38 0.49 4.71
N ARG A 70 -0.15 0.07 4.45
CA ARG A 70 0.81 -0.28 5.52
C ARG A 70 1.12 0.91 6.41
N ALA A 71 1.34 2.09 5.84
CA ALA A 71 1.57 3.31 6.61
C ALA A 71 0.40 3.59 7.57
N LYS A 72 -0.84 3.50 7.08
CA LYS A 72 -2.04 3.64 7.91
C LYS A 72 -2.09 2.61 9.03
N LEU A 73 -1.77 1.35 8.74
CA LEU A 73 -1.71 0.30 9.75
C LEU A 73 -0.67 0.60 10.83
N PHE A 74 0.52 1.09 10.46
CA PHE A 74 1.54 1.50 11.44
C PHE A 74 1.08 2.68 12.30
N MET A 75 0.40 3.67 11.74
CA MET A 75 -0.18 4.79 12.51
C MET A 75 -1.26 4.32 13.48
N ASP A 76 -2.10 3.37 13.05
CA ASP A 76 -3.20 2.82 13.85
C ASP A 76 -2.71 1.75 14.86
N GLY A 77 -1.41 1.44 14.89
CA GLY A 77 -0.83 0.47 15.82
C GLY A 77 -1.13 -1.00 15.45
N PHE A 78 -1.10 -1.32 14.17
CA PHE A 78 -1.31 -2.67 13.66
C PHE A 78 -0.13 -3.13 12.79
N LYS A 79 0.10 -4.45 12.79
CA LYS A 79 1.02 -5.12 11.87
C LYS A 79 0.39 -6.40 11.31
N SER A 80 0.78 -6.76 10.09
CA SER A 80 0.33 -8.00 9.45
C SER A 80 1.14 -9.21 9.97
N SER A 81 0.52 -10.38 10.05
CA SER A 81 1.21 -11.63 10.37
C SER A 81 2.00 -12.10 9.15
N GLY A 82 3.27 -11.68 9.05
CA GLY A 82 4.12 -11.91 7.88
C GLY A 82 5.19 -10.83 7.70
N GLU A 83 5.02 -9.68 8.38
CA GLU A 83 6.04 -8.66 8.64
C GLU A 83 6.69 -8.80 10.03
#